data_AF-A0AAU9TRA9-F1
#
_entry.id   AF-A0AAU9TRA9-F1
#
_cell.length_a   1.000
_cell.length_b   1.000
_cell.length_c   1.000
_cell.angle_alpha   90.00
_cell.angle_beta   90.00
_cell.angle_gamma   90.00
#
_symmetry.space_group_name_H-M   'P 1'
#
loop_
_entity.id
_entity.type
_entity.pdbx_description
1 polymer ?
#
loop_
_entity_poly.entity_id
_entity_poly.type
_entity_poly.pdbx_seq_one_letter_code
_entity_poly.pdbx_strand_id
1 'polypeptide(L)'
;MTKRKNSNRKPFEDLGTKQKKRRSRDLTDKYSSDLVFATISKLKDEGQNNIASVIEYMVKNPESIKNLQDLITKPTSKETFSPQKSLALGLVIYLKLSKWQYITLRESAIQEGLKYLYPSYYCVQKEKNVCFPPEPKN
;
A
#
# COMPACT_ATOMS: atom_id res chain seq x y z
N MET A 1 58.91 10.16 -4.04
CA MET A 1 57.80 9.21 -3.88
C MET A 1 56.77 9.80 -2.92
N THR A 2 55.65 10.32 -3.42
CA THR A 2 54.58 10.89 -2.58
C THR A 2 53.63 9.78 -2.13
N LYS A 3 53.60 9.51 -0.82
CA LYS A 3 52.65 8.57 -0.20
C LYS A 3 51.23 9.13 -0.40
N ARG A 4 50.43 8.50 -1.26
CA ARG A 4 48.99 8.81 -1.38
C ARG A 4 48.33 8.55 -0.03
N LYS A 5 47.69 9.57 0.56
CA LYS A 5 46.85 9.43 1.75
C LYS A 5 45.78 8.38 1.47
N ASN A 6 45.81 7.26 2.18
CA ASN A 6 44.68 6.35 2.26
C ASN A 6 43.51 7.11 2.88
N SER A 7 42.60 7.59 2.04
CA SER A 7 41.30 8.05 2.51
C SER A 7 40.59 6.85 3.13
N ASN A 8 40.33 6.90 4.44
CA ASN A 8 39.52 5.90 5.12
C ASN A 8 38.19 5.79 4.38
N ARG A 9 38.02 4.71 3.64
CA ARG A 9 36.80 4.46 2.88
C ARG A 9 35.69 4.23 3.90
N LYS A 10 34.61 5.00 3.78
CA LYS A 10 33.38 4.73 4.50
C LYS A 10 32.93 3.27 4.25
N PRO A 11 32.41 2.58 5.29
CA PRO A 11 31.86 1.24 5.15
C PRO A 11 30.71 1.27 4.15
N PHE A 12 30.41 0.13 3.52
CA PHE A 12 29.42 0.08 2.45
C PHE A 12 28.07 0.62 2.90
N GLU A 13 27.65 0.30 4.12
CA GLU A 13 26.32 0.67 4.61
C GLU A 13 26.08 2.17 4.76
N ASP A 14 27.13 2.93 5.07
CA ASP A 14 27.07 4.39 5.25
C ASP A 14 27.19 5.17 3.93
N LEU A 15 27.30 4.47 2.79
CA LEU A 15 27.39 5.11 1.48
C LEU A 15 26.02 5.53 0.95
N GLY A 16 25.99 6.68 0.28
CA GLY A 16 24.83 7.07 -0.52
C GLY A 16 24.60 6.14 -1.72
N THR A 17 23.37 6.09 -2.23
CA THR A 17 22.94 5.21 -3.35
C THR A 17 23.85 5.31 -4.58
N LYS A 18 24.24 6.54 -4.98
CA LYS A 18 25.17 6.78 -6.10
C LYS A 18 26.55 6.12 -5.87
N GLN A 19 27.05 6.15 -4.64
CA GLN A 19 28.34 5.56 -4.30
C GLN A 19 28.27 4.04 -4.18
N LYS A 20 27.19 3.48 -3.59
CA LYS A 20 26.92 2.04 -3.57
C LYS A 20 26.90 1.48 -4.99
N LYS A 21 26.12 2.09 -5.89
CA LYS A 21 26.04 1.70 -7.31
C LYS A 21 27.40 1.74 -8.02
N ARG A 22 28.22 2.76 -7.78
CA ARG A 22 29.58 2.83 -8.35
C ARG A 22 30.48 1.71 -7.85
N ARG A 23 30.41 1.36 -6.56
CA ARG A 23 31.23 0.29 -5.98
C ARG A 23 30.75 -1.12 -6.36
N SER A 24 29.46 -1.29 -6.64
CA SER A 24 28.88 -2.59 -7.01
C SER A 24 28.79 -2.84 -8.52
N ARG A 25 29.13 -1.85 -9.36
CA ARG A 25 28.99 -1.93 -10.83
C ARG A 25 29.72 -3.13 -11.40
N ASP A 26 30.97 -3.32 -11.02
CA ASP A 26 31.81 -4.41 -11.53
C ASP A 26 31.26 -5.81 -11.16
N LEU A 27 30.54 -5.91 -10.03
CA LEU A 27 29.88 -7.13 -9.60
C LEU A 27 28.58 -7.39 -10.38
N THR A 28 27.84 -6.33 -10.69
CA THR A 28 26.52 -6.44 -11.33
C THR A 28 26.61 -6.77 -12.81
N ASP A 29 27.60 -6.19 -13.52
CA ASP A 29 27.76 -6.40 -14.95
C ASP A 29 28.31 -7.80 -15.29
N LYS A 30 28.96 -8.48 -14.32
CA LYS A 30 29.71 -9.72 -14.56
C LYS A 30 29.05 -10.98 -13.99
N TYR A 31 28.23 -10.87 -12.94
CA TYR A 31 27.75 -12.03 -12.16
C TYR A 31 26.26 -11.94 -11.81
N SER A 32 25.41 -11.49 -12.72
CA SER A 32 23.99 -11.20 -12.42
C SER A 32 23.21 -12.41 -11.87
N SER A 33 23.40 -13.61 -12.43
CA SER A 33 22.80 -14.86 -11.94
C SER A 33 23.35 -15.31 -10.60
N ASP A 34 24.67 -15.22 -10.44
CA ASP A 34 25.37 -15.74 -9.27
C ASP A 34 25.08 -14.88 -8.03
N LEU A 35 24.86 -13.57 -8.23
CA LEU A 35 24.41 -12.66 -7.18
C LEU A 35 23.02 -13.03 -6.65
N VAL A 36 22.10 -13.43 -7.53
CA VAL A 36 20.76 -13.89 -7.12
C VAL A 36 20.89 -15.17 -6.28
N PHE A 37 21.66 -16.14 -6.76
CA PHE A 37 21.88 -17.38 -6.04
C PHE A 37 22.55 -17.14 -4.67
N ALA A 38 23.63 -16.35 -4.62
CA ALA A 38 24.32 -16.01 -3.38
C ALA A 38 23.41 -15.30 -2.37
N THR A 39 22.52 -14.42 -2.86
CA THR A 39 21.53 -13.73 -2.01
C THR A 39 20.51 -14.72 -1.43
N ILE A 40 19.96 -15.62 -2.27
CA ILE A 40 19.02 -16.65 -1.82
C ILE A 40 19.66 -17.58 -0.77
N SER A 41 20.89 -18.04 -1.02
CA SER A 41 21.63 -18.90 -0.09
C SER A 41 21.86 -18.21 1.25
N LYS A 42 22.33 -16.95 1.23
CA LYS A 42 22.53 -16.18 2.46
C LYS A 42 21.24 -15.98 3.26
N LEU A 43 20.12 -15.71 2.59
CA LEU A 43 18.82 -15.57 3.25
C LEU A 43 18.35 -16.88 3.90
N LYS A 44 18.62 -18.03 3.28
CA LYS A 44 18.34 -19.34 3.88
C LYS A 44 19.22 -19.59 5.11
N ASP A 45 20.51 -19.25 5.04
CA ASP A 45 21.45 -19.38 6.16
C ASP A 45 21.03 -18.50 7.36
N GLU A 46 20.48 -17.32 7.10
CA GLU A 46 19.90 -16.42 8.11
C GLU A 46 18.52 -16.86 8.62
N GLY A 47 17.98 -17.98 8.14
CA GLY A 47 16.66 -18.51 8.51
C GLY A 47 15.47 -17.79 7.85
N GLN A 48 15.72 -16.87 6.91
CA GLN A 48 14.71 -16.08 6.20
C GLN A 48 14.16 -16.81 4.98
N ASN A 49 13.71 -18.05 5.18
CA ASN A 49 13.26 -18.95 4.11
C ASN A 49 12.09 -18.39 3.29
N ASN A 50 11.20 -17.62 3.92
CA ASN A 50 10.08 -16.98 3.24
C ASN A 50 10.55 -15.97 2.20
N ILE A 51 11.51 -15.12 2.56
CA ILE A 51 12.06 -14.08 1.67
C ILE A 51 12.85 -14.74 0.53
N ALA A 52 13.67 -15.73 0.86
CA ALA A 52 14.41 -16.52 -0.13
C ALA A 52 13.47 -17.15 -1.17
N SER A 53 12.36 -17.77 -0.73
CA SER A 53 11.38 -18.41 -1.60
C SER A 53 10.65 -17.41 -2.50
N VAL A 54 10.31 -16.23 -1.98
CA VAL A 54 9.69 -15.15 -2.76
C VAL A 54 10.63 -14.65 -3.85
N ILE A 55 11.89 -14.39 -3.52
CA ILE A 55 12.90 -13.95 -4.50
C ILE A 55 13.09 -15.02 -5.58
N GLU A 56 13.20 -16.28 -5.18
CA GLU A 56 13.36 -17.40 -6.12
C GLU A 56 12.15 -17.52 -7.07
N TYR A 57 10.93 -17.39 -6.55
CA TYR A 57 9.71 -17.41 -7.34
C TYR A 57 9.62 -16.21 -8.30
N MET A 58 9.97 -15.01 -7.85
CA MET A 58 9.95 -13.79 -8.67
C MET A 58 10.94 -13.85 -9.83
N VAL A 59 12.13 -14.40 -9.59
CA VAL A 59 13.16 -14.57 -10.63
C VAL A 59 12.70 -15.58 -11.69
N LYS A 60 12.03 -16.66 -11.27
CA LYS A 60 11.48 -17.67 -12.19
C LYS A 60 10.25 -17.18 -12.96
N ASN A 61 9.45 -16.30 -12.39
CA ASN A 61 8.16 -15.86 -12.95
C ASN A 61 8.06 -14.33 -13.04
N PRO A 62 8.82 -13.67 -13.93
CA PRO A 62 8.87 -12.21 -14.00
C PRO A 62 7.52 -11.57 -14.35
N GLU A 63 6.64 -12.27 -15.07
CA GLU A 63 5.31 -11.75 -15.42
C GLU A 63 4.40 -11.55 -14.21
N SER A 64 4.56 -12.40 -13.19
CA SER A 64 3.78 -12.31 -11.94
C SER A 64 4.13 -11.09 -11.09
N ILE A 65 5.29 -10.47 -11.34
CA ILE A 65 5.77 -9.29 -10.61
C ILE A 65 4.84 -8.10 -10.83
N LYS A 66 4.27 -7.93 -12.03
CA LYS A 66 3.34 -6.83 -12.33
C LYS A 66 2.09 -6.90 -11.46
N ASN A 67 1.53 -8.09 -11.30
CA ASN A 67 0.35 -8.32 -10.47
C ASN A 67 0.64 -8.02 -8.99
N LEU A 68 1.83 -8.39 -8.51
CA LEU A 68 2.28 -8.07 -7.16
C LEU A 68 2.56 -6.57 -6.96
N GLN A 69 3.18 -5.92 -7.94
CA GLN A 69 3.39 -4.47 -7.89
C GLN A 69 2.05 -3.73 -7.83
N ASP A 70 1.07 -4.15 -8.63
CA ASP A 70 -0.29 -3.60 -8.58
C ASP A 70 -0.93 -3.79 -7.20
N LEU A 71 -0.76 -4.94 -6.55
CA LEU A 71 -1.25 -5.21 -5.19
C LEU A 71 -0.58 -4.35 -4.12
N ILE A 72 0.71 -4.04 -4.27
CA ILE A 72 1.48 -3.25 -3.29
C ILE A 72 1.28 -1.75 -3.51
N THR A 73 1.22 -1.31 -4.76
CA THR A 73 1.15 0.12 -5.13
C THR A 73 -0.26 0.65 -5.16
N LYS A 74 -1.26 -0.17 -5.46
CA LYS A 74 -2.64 0.21 -5.19
C LYS A 74 -2.80 0.14 -3.69
N PRO A 75 -3.06 1.25 -2.97
CA PRO A 75 -3.62 1.10 -1.64
C PRO A 75 -4.83 0.21 -1.85
N THR A 76 -4.90 -0.91 -1.12
CA THR A 76 -6.21 -1.47 -0.80
C THR A 76 -6.96 -0.36 -0.09
N SER A 77 -7.55 0.56 -0.84
CA SER A 77 -8.87 1.01 -0.52
C SER A 77 -9.58 -0.31 -0.33
N LYS A 78 -9.79 -0.68 0.94
CA LYS A 78 -10.91 -1.52 1.27
C LYS A 78 -12.02 -0.80 0.56
N GLU A 79 -12.38 -1.25 -0.65
CA GLU A 79 -13.64 -0.89 -1.26
C GLU A 79 -14.59 -1.34 -0.19
N THR A 80 -14.96 -0.38 0.63
CA THR A 80 -15.75 -0.63 1.79
C THR A 80 -17.08 -0.76 1.13
N PHE A 81 -17.37 -2.01 0.73
CA PHE A 81 -18.59 -2.54 0.22
C PHE A 81 -19.58 -1.46 -0.25
N SER A 82 -19.84 -1.42 -1.55
CA SER A 82 -20.94 -0.67 -2.18
C SER A 82 -22.28 -0.65 -1.37
N PRO A 83 -22.65 -1.62 -0.49
CA PRO A 83 -23.76 -1.46 0.47
C PRO A 83 -23.59 -0.46 1.62
N GLN A 84 -22.48 0.27 1.75
CA GLN A 84 -22.31 1.28 2.81
C GLN A 84 -23.28 2.46 2.70
N LYS A 85 -23.70 2.83 1.49
CA LYS A 85 -24.57 4.01 1.30
C LYS A 85 -26.00 3.73 1.76
N SER A 86 -26.55 2.57 1.41
CA SER A 86 -27.85 2.11 1.89
C SER A 86 -27.84 1.75 3.37
N LEU A 87 -26.73 1.17 3.89
CA LEU A 87 -26.55 0.94 5.32
C LEU A 87 -26.54 2.26 6.12
N ALA A 88 -25.86 3.29 5.61
CA ALA A 88 -25.83 4.61 6.25
C ALA A 88 -27.20 5.28 6.27
N LEU A 89 -27.98 5.17 5.18
CA LEU A 89 -29.36 5.61 5.16
C LEU A 89 -30.22 4.83 6.16
N GLY A 90 -30.07 3.50 6.22
CA GLY A 90 -30.75 2.65 7.19
C GLY A 90 -30.42 3.02 8.64
N LEU A 91 -29.15 3.33 8.93
CA LEU A 91 -28.69 3.78 10.25
C LEU A 91 -29.34 5.11 10.63
N VAL A 92 -29.39 6.09 9.71
CA VAL A 92 -30.05 7.38 9.95
C VAL A 92 -31.54 7.20 10.25
N ILE A 93 -32.22 6.31 9.51
CA ILE A 93 -33.66 6.04 9.69
C ILE A 93 -33.91 5.28 11.00
N TYR A 94 -33.18 4.19 11.25
CA TYR A 94 -33.41 3.30 12.39
C TYR A 94 -33.10 3.99 13.73
N LEU A 95 -32.00 4.76 13.77
CA LEU A 95 -31.60 5.51 14.97
C LEU A 95 -32.23 6.91 15.04
N LYS A 96 -33.07 7.29 14.05
CA LYS A 96 -33.72 8.60 13.95
C LYS A 96 -32.73 9.76 14.10
N LEU A 97 -31.57 9.65 13.48
CA LEU A 97 -30.54 10.68 13.59
C LEU A 97 -30.93 11.95 12.83
N SER A 98 -30.73 13.10 13.46
CA SER A 98 -30.70 14.37 12.76
C SER A 98 -29.45 14.47 11.87
N LYS A 99 -29.50 15.36 10.87
CA LYS A 99 -28.33 15.67 10.02
C LYS A 99 -27.09 15.99 10.85
N TRP A 100 -27.25 16.81 11.88
CA TRP A 100 -26.15 17.21 12.77
C TRP A 100 -25.59 16.01 13.53
N GLN A 101 -26.46 15.16 14.12
CA GLN A 101 -26.02 13.96 14.84
C GLN A 101 -25.23 13.01 13.96
N TYR A 102 -25.68 12.80 12.71
CA TYR A 102 -24.94 11.97 11.76
C TYR A 102 -23.57 12.56 11.39
N ILE A 103 -23.50 13.87 11.17
CA ILE A 103 -22.24 14.56 10.86
C ILE A 103 -21.27 14.44 12.03
N THR A 104 -21.72 14.70 13.26
CA THR A 104 -20.91 14.57 14.47
C THR A 104 -20.41 13.14 14.65
N LEU A 105 -21.27 12.14 14.48
CA LEU A 105 -20.90 10.73 14.55
C LEU A 105 -19.83 10.36 13.52
N ARG A 106 -19.94 10.88 12.30
CA ARG A 106 -18.92 10.70 11.26
C ARG A 106 -17.60 11.38 11.61
N GLU A 107 -17.65 12.60 12.14
CA GLU A 107 -16.46 13.34 12.56
C GLU A 107 -15.72 12.63 13.70
N SER A 108 -16.44 12.14 14.71
CA SER A 108 -15.86 11.32 15.78
C SER A 108 -15.19 10.06 15.23
N ALA A 109 -15.83 9.36 14.30
CA ALA A 109 -15.22 8.18 13.67
C ALA A 109 -13.95 8.51 12.88
N ILE A 110 -13.89 9.67 12.22
CA ILE A 110 -12.68 10.14 11.53
C ILE A 110 -11.55 10.43 12.53
N GLN A 111 -11.87 11.04 13.67
CA GLN A 111 -10.90 11.31 14.75
C GLN A 111 -10.28 10.01 15.30
N GLU A 112 -11.09 8.95 15.41
CA GLU A 112 -10.66 7.60 15.81
C GLU A 112 -9.94 6.82 14.69
N GLY A 113 -9.63 7.47 13.56
CA GLY A 113 -8.92 6.85 12.42
C GLY A 113 -9.82 6.02 11.48
N LEU A 114 -11.12 5.94 11.73
CA LEU A 114 -12.12 5.20 10.95
C LEU A 114 -12.72 6.08 9.82
N LYS A 115 -11.86 6.73 9.04
CA LYS A 115 -12.25 7.75 8.04
C LYS A 115 -13.27 7.29 7.00
N TYR A 116 -13.23 6.00 6.64
CA TYR A 116 -14.05 5.43 5.57
C TYR A 116 -15.25 4.62 6.08
N LEU A 117 -15.52 4.66 7.39
CA LEU A 117 -16.62 3.91 7.99
C LEU A 117 -17.99 4.50 7.62
N TYR A 118 -18.12 5.84 7.67
CA TYR A 118 -19.37 6.54 7.37
C TYR A 118 -19.25 7.42 6.12
N PRO A 119 -20.13 7.24 5.12
CA PRO A 119 -20.12 8.08 3.93
C PRO A 119 -20.52 9.53 4.27
N SER A 120 -20.20 10.47 3.39
CA SER A 120 -20.64 11.86 3.56
C SER A 120 -22.17 11.96 3.60
N TYR A 121 -22.70 12.97 4.29
CA TYR A 121 -24.15 13.19 4.35
C TYR A 121 -24.77 13.42 2.95
N TYR A 122 -24.00 14.00 2.03
CA TYR A 122 -24.42 14.16 0.64
C TYR A 122 -24.70 12.81 -0.05
N CYS A 123 -23.89 11.79 0.23
CA CYS A 123 -24.14 10.43 -0.27
C CYS A 123 -25.45 9.87 0.30
N VAL A 124 -25.70 10.05 1.60
CA VAL A 124 -26.95 9.62 2.24
C VAL A 124 -28.17 10.33 1.64
N GLN A 125 -28.04 11.62 1.35
CA GLN A 125 -29.10 12.41 0.71
C GLN A 125 -29.40 11.91 -0.72
N LYS A 126 -28.38 11.56 -1.50
CA LYS A 126 -28.56 10.95 -2.82
C LYS A 126 -29.35 9.65 -2.75
N GLU A 127 -28.97 8.75 -1.84
CA GLU A 127 -29.70 7.50 -1.63
C GLU A 127 -31.15 7.76 -1.18
N LYS A 128 -31.36 8.74 -0.29
CA LYS A 128 -32.70 9.13 0.15
C LYS A 128 -33.58 9.51 -1.05
N ASN A 129 -33.05 10.28 -1.98
CA ASN A 129 -33.76 10.70 -3.19
C ASN A 129 -34.06 9.55 -4.14
N VAL A 130 -33.20 8.52 -4.20
CA VAL A 130 -33.46 7.30 -4.98
C VAL A 130 -34.64 6.50 -4.41
N CYS A 131 -34.82 6.51 -3.09
CA CYS A 131 -35.91 5.80 -2.43
C CYS A 131 -37.27 6.51 -2.51
N PHE A 132 -37.33 7.78 -2.93
CA PHE A 132 -38.59 8.49 -3.09
C PHE A 132 -39.20 8.24 -4.48
N PRO A 133 -40.53 8.05 -4.57
CA PRO A 133 -41.19 7.98 -5.86
C PRO A 133 -41.05 9.30 -6.62
N PRO A 134 -40.99 9.27 -7.97
CA PRO A 134 -40.97 10.49 -8.76
C PRO A 134 -42.23 11.31 -8.50
N GLU A 135 -42.08 12.63 -8.37
CA GLU A 135 -43.24 13.52 -8.20
C GLU A 135 -44.17 13.39 -9.42
N PRO A 136 -45.50 13.34 -9.20
CA PRO A 136 -46.45 13.32 -10.30
C PRO A 136 -46.27 14.59 -11.13
N LYS A 137 -46.14 14.41 -12.45
CA LYS A 137 -46.09 15.53 -13.39
C LYS A 137 -47.46 16.20 -13.42
N ASN A 138 -47.55 17.41 -12.87
CA ASN A 138 -48.68 18.31 -13.06
C ASN A 138 -48.60 19.00 -14.42
#